data_AF-A0A1G9UUW0-F1
#
_entry.id   AF-A0A1G9UUW0-F1
#
_cell.length_a   1.000
_cell.length_b   1.000
_cell.length_c   1.000
_cell.angle_alpha   90.00
_cell.angle_beta   90.00
_cell.angle_gamma   90.00
#
_symmetry.space_group_name_H-M   'P 1'
#
loop_
_entity.id
_entity.type
_entity.pdbx_description
1 polymer ?
#
loop_
_entity_poly.entity_id
_entity_poly.type
_entity_poly.pdbx_seq_one_letter_code
_entity_poly.pdbx_strand_id
1 'polypeptide(L)'
;MSIDTLSALPNGAKFYRADLHIHSFGGSHDVKDNSMTAGAIVASAIAENLDIIAITDHNEITNVNLALQASTGTSLLVIPGIELSTPQGHLLCYFPDLDSLQKFSGRINVVDRNTQNSRCQNSILECLNLLEPLNGIAILAHVDVGSGFEIENPGSSPHKLDIICHKCLLGLELKSANSDIFYSSEDVDSNRRMFADERIKKLNLGTKQFLARVLNSDAHTLSALGRNASGVKKVTRLKMDKPSFNAFKIALEDSDARVRIEDQIPSSIPRIAFAVLDGGFLDGHKIHFSPNLNCIIGGRGTGKSTTFEAIKCLIGKKSENPVVDSDIWPHNIHLYWVDKANQFHQMERPLGGVMSNLTLEDGPTEFHIECYGQGETERISKDAQSNPIALLSYLDRFVDIGAFKIEEDNARNQLLEIQSEIEKAVKNVNLT
;
A
#
# COMPACT_ATOMS: atom_id res chain seq x y z
N MET A 1 -21.00 -8.04 20.69
CA MET A 1 -19.81 -7.30 21.20
C MET A 1 -19.71 -6.00 20.41
N SER A 2 -19.22 -4.90 20.98
CA SER A 2 -19.11 -3.65 20.20
C SER A 2 -17.96 -3.72 19.20
N ILE A 3 -18.10 -3.04 18.05
CA ILE A 3 -17.05 -2.89 17.03
C ILE A 3 -15.82 -2.20 17.62
N ASP A 4 -16.00 -1.25 18.53
CA ASP A 4 -14.89 -0.54 19.19
C ASP A 4 -14.03 -1.49 20.01
N THR A 5 -14.66 -2.42 20.75
CA THR A 5 -13.95 -3.44 21.52
C THR A 5 -13.14 -4.38 20.62
N LEU A 6 -13.68 -4.77 19.46
CA LEU A 6 -12.99 -5.63 18.51
C LEU A 6 -11.87 -4.89 17.78
N SER A 7 -12.09 -3.62 17.45
CA SER A 7 -11.11 -2.77 16.77
C SER A 7 -9.88 -2.46 17.64
N ALA A 8 -10.02 -2.51 18.96
CA ALA A 8 -8.92 -2.38 19.92
C ALA A 8 -7.99 -3.61 19.97
N LEU A 9 -8.40 -4.76 19.41
CA LEU A 9 -7.53 -5.92 19.29
C LEU A 9 -6.40 -5.64 18.28
N PRO A 10 -5.19 -6.16 18.51
CA PRO A 10 -4.09 -5.98 17.58
C PRO A 10 -4.36 -6.69 16.25
N ASN A 11 -4.04 -6.03 15.13
CA ASN A 11 -4.14 -6.59 13.78
C ASN A 11 -2.85 -6.40 12.95
N GLY A 12 -1.72 -6.22 13.65
CA GLY A 12 -0.39 -6.09 13.06
C GLY A 12 -0.14 -4.75 12.35
N ALA A 13 0.84 -4.76 11.45
CA ALA A 13 1.26 -3.56 10.74
C ALA A 13 0.19 -3.03 9.78
N LYS A 14 0.00 -1.72 9.77
CA LYS A 14 -0.94 -0.99 8.92
C LYS A 14 -0.25 0.11 8.12
N PHE A 15 -0.93 0.57 7.09
CA PHE A 15 -0.47 1.70 6.29
C PHE A 15 -0.82 3.02 6.98
N TYR A 16 0.17 3.88 7.10
CA TYR A 16 0.10 5.23 7.65
C TYR A 16 0.29 6.25 6.53
N ARG A 17 -0.44 7.36 6.55
CA ARG A 17 -0.33 8.42 5.53
C ARG A 17 0.83 9.35 5.87
N ALA A 18 1.69 9.59 4.89
CA ALA A 18 2.93 10.35 5.07
C ALA A 18 3.05 11.47 4.03
N ASP A 19 3.43 12.66 4.50
CA ASP A 19 3.83 13.78 3.66
C ASP A 19 5.23 14.25 4.06
N LEU A 20 6.22 13.78 3.32
CA LEU A 20 7.64 13.87 3.70
C LEU A 20 8.36 15.07 3.09
N HIS A 21 7.67 15.93 2.36
CA HIS A 21 8.24 17.09 1.70
C HIS A 21 7.32 18.30 1.90
N ILE A 22 7.63 19.13 2.89
CA ILE A 22 6.84 20.30 3.28
C ILE A 22 7.77 21.47 3.57
N HIS A 23 7.44 22.65 3.04
CA HIS A 23 8.17 23.89 3.30
C HIS A 23 7.42 24.78 4.26
N SER A 24 8.16 25.52 5.09
CA SER A 24 7.61 26.37 6.14
C SER A 24 8.00 27.83 5.94
N PHE A 25 7.14 28.72 6.43
CA PHE A 25 7.35 30.15 6.37
C PHE A 25 8.55 30.57 7.23
N GLY A 26 9.45 31.36 6.64
CA GLY A 26 10.68 31.80 7.28
C GLY A 26 11.79 30.75 7.36
N GLY A 27 11.52 29.49 6.99
CA GLY A 27 12.53 28.45 6.78
C GLY A 27 12.93 28.34 5.31
N SER A 28 11.93 28.29 4.41
CA SER A 28 12.11 28.30 2.95
C SER A 28 11.86 29.68 2.36
N HIS A 29 12.68 30.09 1.39
CA HIS A 29 12.67 31.44 0.81
C HIS A 29 11.50 31.70 -0.17
N ASP A 30 10.92 30.64 -0.71
CA ASP A 30 9.84 30.58 -1.68
C ASP A 30 8.46 30.39 -1.04
N VAL A 31 8.37 30.09 0.25
CA VAL A 31 7.10 30.09 0.99
C VAL A 31 6.65 31.53 1.25
N LYS A 32 5.57 31.93 0.57
CA LYS A 32 4.93 33.27 0.74
C LYS A 32 3.72 33.26 1.66
N ASP A 33 3.21 32.07 1.98
CA ASP A 33 2.10 31.92 2.89
C ASP A 33 2.59 32.04 4.35
N ASN A 34 2.40 33.20 4.95
CA ASN A 34 2.79 33.47 6.35
C ASN A 34 2.09 32.54 7.35
N SER A 35 1.02 31.84 6.96
CA SER A 35 0.35 30.87 7.82
C SER A 35 1.08 29.54 7.92
N MET A 36 2.05 29.24 7.05
CA MET A 36 2.89 28.03 7.06
C MET A 36 3.91 27.99 8.21
N THR A 37 3.49 28.35 9.41
CA THR A 37 4.28 28.19 10.64
C THR A 37 4.39 26.70 11.00
N ALA A 38 5.47 26.30 11.68
CA ALA A 38 5.68 24.91 12.12
C ALA A 38 4.48 24.35 12.91
N GLY A 39 3.90 25.14 13.82
CA GLY A 39 2.72 24.74 14.58
C GLY A 39 1.46 24.58 13.73
N ALA A 40 1.24 25.46 12.75
CA ALA A 40 0.10 25.36 11.83
C ALA A 40 0.23 24.16 10.89
N ILE A 41 1.45 23.85 10.42
CA ILE A 41 1.74 22.65 9.62
C ILE A 41 1.36 21.39 10.41
N VAL A 42 1.81 21.28 11.68
CA VAL A 42 1.47 20.14 12.55
C VAL A 42 -0.04 20.03 12.77
N ALA A 43 -0.72 21.15 13.08
CA ALA A 43 -2.16 21.17 13.29
C ALA A 43 -2.93 20.76 12.02
N SER A 44 -2.50 21.27 10.85
CA SER A 44 -3.08 20.93 9.55
C SER A 44 -2.86 19.47 9.19
N ALA A 45 -1.67 18.93 9.46
CA ALA A 45 -1.35 17.51 9.23
C ALA A 45 -2.28 16.59 10.04
N ILE A 46 -2.53 16.92 11.31
CA ILE A 46 -3.48 16.18 12.15
C ILE A 46 -4.90 16.27 11.59
N ALA A 47 -5.34 17.48 11.22
CA ALA A 47 -6.68 17.70 10.62
C ALA A 47 -6.86 16.96 9.28
N GLU A 48 -5.77 16.83 8.52
CA GLU A 48 -5.74 16.11 7.24
C GLU A 48 -5.51 14.60 7.38
N ASN A 49 -5.51 14.07 8.62
CA ASN A 49 -5.26 12.65 8.92
C ASN A 49 -3.95 12.14 8.30
N LEU A 50 -2.88 12.92 8.46
CA LEU A 50 -1.51 12.45 8.26
C LEU A 50 -0.99 11.87 9.57
N ASP A 51 -0.20 10.81 9.45
CA ASP A 51 0.41 10.12 10.58
C ASP A 51 1.91 10.46 10.68
N ILE A 52 2.52 10.85 9.56
CA ILE A 52 3.95 11.12 9.45
C ILE A 52 4.13 12.37 8.58
N ILE A 53 4.92 13.33 9.06
CA ILE A 53 5.36 14.47 8.26
C ILE A 53 6.85 14.74 8.42
N ALA A 54 7.42 15.48 7.47
CA ALA A 54 8.72 16.12 7.62
C ALA A 54 8.66 17.56 7.07
N ILE A 55 9.18 18.52 7.84
CA ILE A 55 9.49 19.85 7.31
C ILE A 55 10.89 19.77 6.73
N THR A 56 11.02 20.09 5.45
CA THR A 56 12.24 19.96 4.64
C THR A 56 12.50 21.28 3.94
N ASP A 57 12.71 22.34 4.72
CA ASP A 57 13.02 23.66 4.18
C ASP A 57 14.31 23.64 3.33
N HIS A 58 14.38 24.53 2.34
CA HIS A 58 15.53 24.66 1.46
C HIS A 58 16.78 25.08 2.22
N ASN A 59 17.71 24.15 2.41
CA ASN A 59 19.03 24.31 3.02
C ASN A 59 19.03 24.80 4.49
N GLU A 60 17.87 24.87 5.13
CA GLU A 60 17.66 25.39 6.48
C GLU A 60 16.94 24.38 7.37
N ILE A 61 17.15 24.48 8.68
CA ILE A 61 16.55 23.56 9.69
C ILE A 61 15.81 24.30 10.81
N THR A 62 15.63 25.60 10.67
CA THR A 62 15.22 26.53 11.74
C THR A 62 13.87 26.15 12.35
N ASN A 63 12.93 25.66 11.53
CA ASN A 63 11.57 25.33 11.96
C ASN A 63 11.37 23.87 12.38
N VAL A 64 12.38 23.01 12.19
CA VAL A 64 12.27 21.57 12.50
C VAL A 64 12.05 21.34 13.99
N ASN A 65 12.81 22.01 14.86
CA ASN A 65 12.65 21.87 16.31
C ASN A 65 11.27 22.35 16.79
N LEU A 66 10.74 23.42 16.21
CA LEU A 66 9.41 23.93 16.54
C LEU A 66 8.31 22.94 16.14
N ALA A 67 8.46 22.25 15.01
CA ALA A 67 7.52 21.21 14.60
C ALA A 67 7.55 19.98 15.52
N LEU A 68 8.74 19.54 15.93
CA LEU A 68 8.91 18.45 16.90
C LEU A 68 8.25 18.80 18.26
N GLN A 69 8.42 20.04 18.72
CA GLN A 69 7.76 20.53 19.92
C GLN A 69 6.23 20.57 19.76
N ALA A 70 5.74 21.06 18.62
CA ALA A 70 4.31 21.16 18.34
C ALA A 70 3.61 19.80 18.21
N SER A 71 4.31 18.74 17.79
CA SER A 71 3.73 17.39 17.72
C SER A 71 3.78 16.63 19.05
N THR A 72 4.46 17.17 20.08
CA THR A 72 4.57 16.51 21.38
C THR A 72 3.19 16.30 22.01
N GLY A 73 2.90 15.06 22.44
CA GLY A 73 1.59 14.68 23.00
C GLY A 73 0.52 14.33 21.97
N THR A 74 0.85 14.39 20.67
CA THR A 74 -0.03 13.94 19.58
C THR A 74 0.40 12.57 19.05
N SER A 75 -0.42 11.95 18.20
CA SER A 75 -0.06 10.72 17.47
C SER A 75 0.78 10.96 16.21
N LEU A 76 0.98 12.22 15.81
CA LEU A 76 1.72 12.59 14.60
C LEU A 76 3.23 12.42 14.82
N LEU A 77 3.87 11.64 13.96
CA LEU A 77 5.33 11.58 13.89
C LEU A 77 5.86 12.72 13.02
N VAL A 78 6.71 13.57 13.60
CA VAL A 78 7.51 14.53 12.84
C VAL A 78 8.92 13.97 12.70
N ILE A 79 9.36 13.74 11.46
CA ILE A 79 10.70 13.29 11.14
C ILE A 79 11.58 14.52 10.86
N PRO A 80 12.71 14.69 11.58
CA PRO A 80 13.66 15.75 11.28
C PRO A 80 14.21 15.60 9.85
N GLY A 81 14.10 16.66 9.05
CA GLY A 81 14.56 16.65 7.67
C GLY A 81 15.03 18.00 7.17
N ILE A 82 15.59 18.00 5.96
CA ILE A 82 16.06 19.16 5.21
C ILE A 82 16.01 18.81 3.72
N GLU A 83 15.71 19.79 2.87
CA GLU A 83 15.92 19.65 1.43
C GLU A 83 17.16 20.44 1.01
N LEU A 84 18.10 19.79 0.34
CA LEU A 84 19.32 20.42 -0.14
C LEU A 84 19.19 20.75 -1.62
N SER A 85 19.41 22.02 -1.97
CA SER A 85 19.53 22.46 -3.37
C SER A 85 20.98 22.23 -3.83
N THR A 86 21.28 21.03 -4.34
CA THR A 86 22.64 20.66 -4.78
C THR A 86 22.89 21.02 -6.24
N PRO A 87 24.15 20.98 -6.73
CA PRO A 87 24.44 21.18 -8.16
C PRO A 87 23.85 20.09 -9.07
N GLN A 88 23.39 18.97 -8.50
CA GLN A 88 22.86 17.80 -9.21
C GLN A 88 21.34 17.65 -9.02
N GLY A 89 20.66 18.71 -8.58
CA GLY A 89 19.25 18.68 -8.22
C GLY A 89 19.00 18.59 -6.72
N HIS A 90 17.74 18.48 -6.35
CA HIS A 90 17.32 18.51 -4.95
C HIS A 90 17.42 17.14 -4.27
N LEU A 91 17.83 17.15 -3.00
CA LEU A 91 18.00 15.95 -2.18
C LEU A 91 17.29 16.15 -0.83
N LEU A 92 16.31 15.29 -0.55
CA LEU A 92 15.66 15.22 0.76
C LEU A 92 16.50 14.35 1.68
N CYS A 93 16.84 14.86 2.85
CA CYS A 93 17.65 14.19 3.86
C CYS A 93 16.84 14.08 5.17
N TYR A 94 16.78 12.89 5.76
CA TYR A 94 16.01 12.60 6.98
C TYR A 94 16.88 11.96 8.06
N PHE A 95 16.56 12.26 9.32
CA PHE A 95 17.41 11.90 10.47
C PHE A 95 16.61 11.26 11.62
N PRO A 96 17.26 10.41 12.44
CA PRO A 96 16.62 9.78 13.60
C PRO A 96 16.20 10.79 14.68
N ASP A 97 16.93 11.90 14.80
CA ASP A 97 16.73 12.92 15.82
C ASP A 97 17.30 14.28 15.37
N LEU A 98 16.96 15.32 16.14
CA LEU A 98 17.39 16.70 15.90
C LEU A 98 18.92 16.88 16.02
N ASP A 99 19.58 16.18 16.94
CA ASP A 99 21.02 16.28 17.15
C ASP A 99 21.79 15.78 15.91
N SER A 100 21.33 14.67 15.32
CA SER A 100 21.86 14.13 14.06
C SER A 100 21.67 15.11 12.91
N LEU A 101 20.49 15.73 12.78
CA LEU A 101 20.23 16.77 11.77
C LEU A 101 21.14 17.99 11.97
N GLN A 102 21.33 18.46 13.21
CA GLN A 102 22.20 19.60 13.52
C GLN A 102 23.68 19.30 13.21
N LYS A 103 24.15 18.10 13.56
CA LYS A 103 25.51 17.62 13.22
C LYS A 103 25.72 17.55 11.71
N PHE A 104 24.71 17.12 10.95
CA PHE A 104 24.76 17.12 9.49
C PHE A 104 24.79 18.55 8.93
N SER A 105 23.90 19.42 9.39
CA SER A 105 23.79 20.82 8.96
C SER A 105 25.09 21.60 9.18
N GLY A 106 25.84 21.29 10.26
CA GLY A 106 27.15 21.88 10.53
C GLY A 106 28.29 21.38 9.63
N ARG A 107 28.07 20.36 8.80
CA ARG A 107 29.08 19.76 7.90
C ARG A 107 28.84 20.05 6.43
N ILE A 108 27.64 20.50 6.05
CA ILE A 108 27.31 20.91 4.69
C ILE A 108 27.73 22.37 4.45
N ASN A 109 28.11 22.66 3.21
CA ASN A 109 28.53 23.99 2.79
C ASN A 109 27.41 24.68 2.00
N VAL A 110 26.64 25.52 2.69
CA VAL A 110 25.55 26.30 2.10
C VAL A 110 25.97 27.75 1.96
N VAL A 111 25.78 28.31 0.76
CA VAL A 111 26.05 29.71 0.44
C VAL A 111 24.74 30.45 0.15
N ASP A 112 24.76 31.78 0.30
CA ASP A 112 23.60 32.65 0.04
C ASP A 112 22.34 32.26 0.84
N ARG A 113 22.53 31.79 2.08
CA ARG A 113 21.47 31.39 3.02
C ARG A 113 20.40 32.47 3.16
N ASN A 114 19.15 32.05 3.32
CA ASN A 114 17.96 32.91 3.45
C ASN A 114 17.70 33.83 2.24
N THR A 115 18.30 33.53 1.08
CA THR A 115 18.02 34.23 -0.18
C THR A 115 17.48 33.26 -1.22
N GLN A 116 16.94 33.81 -2.32
CA GLN A 116 16.49 33.01 -3.48
C GLN A 116 17.62 32.26 -4.20
N ASN A 117 18.89 32.60 -3.92
CA ASN A 117 20.05 31.96 -4.52
C ASN A 117 20.71 30.94 -3.58
N SER A 118 20.07 30.65 -2.43
CA SER A 118 20.60 29.70 -1.44
C SER A 118 20.83 28.34 -2.09
N ARG A 119 22.05 27.82 -1.94
CA ARG A 119 22.43 26.52 -2.54
C ARG A 119 23.45 25.79 -1.68
N CYS A 120 23.36 24.47 -1.69
CA CYS A 120 24.37 23.58 -1.15
C CYS A 120 25.48 23.39 -2.18
N GLN A 121 26.73 23.66 -1.81
CA GLN A 121 27.89 23.44 -2.69
C GLN A 121 28.34 21.98 -2.72
N ASN A 122 27.89 21.15 -1.78
CA ASN A 122 28.20 19.73 -1.78
C ASN A 122 27.49 18.99 -2.92
N SER A 123 28.16 17.99 -3.47
CA SER A 123 27.53 17.03 -4.38
C SER A 123 26.56 16.11 -3.63
N ILE A 124 25.63 15.47 -4.34
CA ILE A 124 24.72 14.50 -3.72
C ILE A 124 25.51 13.35 -3.06
N LEU A 125 26.57 12.86 -3.72
CA LEU A 125 27.40 11.79 -3.17
C LEU A 125 28.09 12.21 -1.85
N GLU A 126 28.60 13.44 -1.76
CA GLU A 126 29.16 13.98 -0.52
C GLU A 126 28.11 14.06 0.59
N CYS A 127 26.91 14.56 0.28
CA CYS A 127 25.80 14.60 1.23
C CYS A 127 25.44 13.20 1.74
N LEU A 128 25.36 12.22 0.84
CA LEU A 128 25.08 10.82 1.18
C LEU A 128 26.16 10.21 2.08
N ASN A 129 27.44 10.48 1.83
CA ASN A 129 28.54 10.06 2.69
C ASN A 129 28.47 10.72 4.09
N LEU A 130 28.02 11.97 4.18
CA LEU A 130 27.83 12.68 5.45
C LEU A 130 26.64 12.14 6.27
N LEU A 131 25.61 11.62 5.60
CA LEU A 131 24.43 11.01 6.24
C LEU A 131 24.74 9.68 6.94
N GLU A 132 25.59 8.86 6.33
CA GLU A 132 25.89 7.50 6.78
C GLU A 132 26.25 7.39 8.27
N PRO A 133 27.26 8.12 8.80
CA PRO A 133 27.64 8.02 10.21
C PRO A 133 26.57 8.55 11.18
N LEU A 134 25.55 9.25 10.67
CA LEU A 134 24.44 9.81 11.44
C LEU A 134 23.18 8.94 11.37
N ASN A 135 23.27 7.75 10.76
CA ASN A 135 22.14 6.87 10.46
C ASN A 135 21.02 7.58 9.68
N GLY A 136 21.39 8.64 8.94
CA GLY A 136 20.49 9.39 8.09
C GLY A 136 20.21 8.65 6.78
N ILE A 137 19.11 9.01 6.14
CA ILE A 137 18.68 8.47 4.85
C ILE A 137 18.28 9.60 3.91
N ALA A 138 18.23 9.32 2.62
CA ALA A 138 17.88 10.29 1.61
C ALA A 138 16.89 9.77 0.57
N ILE A 139 16.19 10.72 -0.04
CA ILE A 139 15.31 10.53 -1.19
C ILE A 139 15.69 11.61 -2.22
N LEU A 140 15.85 11.24 -3.49
CA LEU A 140 16.01 12.23 -4.56
C LEU A 140 14.66 12.94 -4.76
N ALA A 141 14.65 14.27 -4.65
CA ALA A 141 13.40 15.03 -4.68
C ALA A 141 12.85 15.14 -6.12
N HIS A 142 11.53 15.10 -6.25
CA HIS A 142 10.73 15.36 -7.46
C HIS A 142 11.48 15.09 -8.79
N VAL A 143 11.93 13.84 -8.98
CA VAL A 143 12.94 13.47 -9.99
C VAL A 143 12.45 13.62 -11.44
N ASP A 144 11.14 13.76 -11.63
CA ASP A 144 10.44 13.86 -12.91
C ASP A 144 10.16 15.30 -13.37
N VAL A 145 10.62 16.31 -12.63
CA VAL A 145 10.46 17.74 -12.96
C VAL A 145 11.77 18.52 -12.79
N GLY A 146 11.76 19.81 -13.12
CA GLY A 146 12.94 20.69 -13.02
C GLY A 146 13.55 20.68 -11.61
N SER A 147 14.88 20.87 -11.53
CA SER A 147 15.66 20.67 -10.29
C SER A 147 15.64 19.22 -9.74
N GLY A 148 14.95 18.29 -10.40
CA GLY A 148 14.97 16.87 -10.11
C GLY A 148 16.21 16.17 -10.69
N PHE A 149 16.68 15.14 -9.99
CA PHE A 149 17.94 14.46 -10.30
C PHE A 149 18.07 13.95 -11.75
N GLU A 150 16.99 13.38 -12.33
CA GLU A 150 17.03 12.87 -13.71
C GLU A 150 17.11 13.97 -14.77
N ILE A 151 16.54 15.14 -14.49
CA ILE A 151 16.57 16.29 -15.39
C ILE A 151 17.96 16.95 -15.35
N GLU A 152 18.51 17.15 -14.14
CA GLU A 152 19.80 17.82 -13.95
C GLU A 152 21.01 16.92 -14.31
N ASN A 153 20.83 15.59 -14.27
CA ASN A 153 21.90 14.62 -14.58
C ASN A 153 21.46 13.66 -15.70
N PRO A 154 21.31 14.14 -16.95
CA PRO A 154 20.91 13.29 -18.06
C PRO A 154 22.00 12.26 -18.38
N GLY A 155 21.58 11.14 -18.98
CA GLY A 155 22.46 10.04 -19.36
C GLY A 155 22.91 9.17 -18.19
N SER A 156 24.06 8.50 -18.36
CA SER A 156 24.49 7.34 -17.56
C SER A 156 25.92 7.48 -17.05
N SER A 157 26.25 8.61 -16.43
CA SER A 157 27.61 8.85 -15.92
C SER A 157 27.97 7.90 -14.77
N PRO A 158 29.26 7.58 -14.56
CA PRO A 158 29.71 6.83 -13.38
C PRO A 158 29.31 7.49 -12.06
N HIS A 159 29.33 8.83 -11.99
CA HIS A 159 28.91 9.57 -10.80
C HIS A 159 27.42 9.38 -10.48
N LYS A 160 26.57 9.25 -11.51
CA LYS A 160 25.16 8.91 -11.33
C LYS A 160 25.00 7.51 -10.76
N LEU A 161 25.77 6.54 -11.26
CA LEU A 161 25.81 5.18 -10.71
C LEU A 161 26.26 5.17 -9.24
N ASP A 162 27.26 5.95 -8.86
CA ASP A 162 27.75 6.02 -7.47
C ASP A 162 26.66 6.52 -6.51
N ILE A 163 25.88 7.52 -6.93
CA ILE A 163 24.73 8.03 -6.17
C ILE A 163 23.65 6.96 -6.04
N ILE A 164 23.25 6.35 -7.16
CA ILE A 164 22.19 5.35 -7.19
C ILE A 164 22.56 4.10 -6.39
N CYS A 165 23.85 3.74 -6.31
CA CYS A 165 24.31 2.59 -5.54
C CYS A 165 24.65 2.92 -4.07
N HIS A 166 24.43 4.15 -3.60
CA HIS A 166 24.73 4.51 -2.22
C HIS A 166 23.66 3.98 -1.25
N LYS A 167 24.07 3.38 -0.13
CA LYS A 167 23.15 2.73 0.83
C LYS A 167 22.21 3.69 1.58
N CYS A 168 22.63 4.94 1.79
CA CYS A 168 21.77 5.95 2.40
C CYS A 168 20.69 6.48 1.45
N LEU A 169 20.82 6.29 0.14
CA LEU A 169 19.75 6.65 -0.80
C LEU A 169 18.72 5.52 -0.78
N LEU A 170 17.49 5.82 -0.34
CA LEU A 170 16.43 4.81 -0.18
C LEU A 170 15.18 5.07 -1.02
N GLY A 171 15.09 6.22 -1.69
CA GLY A 171 13.91 6.51 -2.50
C GLY A 171 14.09 7.58 -3.56
N LEU A 172 13.02 7.71 -4.35
CA LEU A 172 12.81 8.66 -5.42
C LEU A 172 11.44 9.28 -5.18
N GLU A 173 11.39 10.59 -5.06
CA GLU A 173 10.13 11.32 -5.04
C GLU A 173 9.70 11.66 -6.45
N LEU A 174 8.42 11.44 -6.74
CA LEU A 174 7.77 11.72 -8.01
C LEU A 174 6.73 12.80 -7.81
N LYS A 175 6.64 13.75 -8.74
CA LYS A 175 5.53 14.71 -8.79
C LYS A 175 4.27 14.07 -9.36
N SER A 176 4.42 13.06 -10.22
CA SER A 176 3.33 12.27 -10.79
C SER A 176 3.45 10.78 -10.47
N ALA A 177 2.37 10.18 -9.98
CA ALA A 177 2.28 8.73 -9.77
C ALA A 177 2.44 7.90 -11.07
N ASN A 178 2.24 8.55 -12.23
CA ASN A 178 2.39 7.96 -13.56
C ASN A 178 3.80 8.15 -14.14
N SER A 179 4.76 8.66 -13.36
CA SER A 179 6.14 8.84 -13.85
C SER A 179 6.78 7.52 -14.24
N ASP A 180 7.46 7.51 -15.39
CA ASP A 180 8.17 6.37 -15.97
C ASP A 180 9.55 6.11 -15.33
N ILE A 181 9.89 6.81 -14.24
CA ILE A 181 11.14 6.64 -13.50
C ILE A 181 10.90 5.64 -12.36
N PHE A 182 11.60 4.51 -12.42
CA PHE A 182 11.43 3.39 -11.49
C PHE A 182 12.74 2.92 -10.83
N TYR A 183 13.87 2.96 -11.55
CA TYR A 183 15.11 2.32 -11.09
C TYR A 183 14.88 0.88 -10.62
N SER A 184 14.17 0.13 -11.46
CA SER A 184 13.82 -1.27 -11.26
C SER A 184 13.86 -2.02 -12.58
N SER A 185 13.60 -3.33 -12.56
CA SER A 185 13.43 -4.13 -13.78
C SER A 185 12.27 -3.65 -14.67
N GLU A 186 11.34 -2.86 -14.13
CA GLU A 186 10.15 -2.34 -14.82
C GLU A 186 10.40 -0.96 -15.47
N ASP A 187 11.56 -0.35 -15.22
CA ASP A 187 11.89 0.96 -15.80
C ASP A 187 11.97 0.87 -17.33
N VAL A 188 11.44 1.86 -18.04
CA VAL A 188 11.47 1.90 -19.52
C VAL A 188 12.87 2.17 -20.08
N ASP A 189 13.73 2.86 -19.32
CA ASP A 189 15.09 3.19 -19.72
C ASP A 189 16.08 2.07 -19.35
N SER A 190 16.82 1.57 -20.34
CA SER A 190 17.79 0.48 -20.16
C SER A 190 18.93 0.79 -19.19
N ASN A 191 19.36 2.06 -19.11
CA ASN A 191 20.42 2.48 -18.22
C ASN A 191 19.94 2.50 -16.76
N ARG A 192 18.71 2.95 -16.50
CA ARG A 192 18.14 2.90 -15.15
C ARG A 192 17.90 1.46 -14.68
N ARG A 193 17.47 0.57 -15.59
CA ARG A 193 17.45 -0.89 -15.30
C ARG A 193 18.83 -1.42 -14.92
N MET A 194 19.86 -1.07 -15.69
CA MET A 194 21.24 -1.45 -15.40
C MET A 194 21.71 -0.90 -14.04
N PHE A 195 21.40 0.35 -13.71
CA PHE A 195 21.74 0.94 -12.42
C PHE A 195 21.03 0.24 -11.24
N ALA A 196 19.77 -0.18 -11.44
CA ALA A 196 19.04 -0.98 -10.46
C ALA A 196 19.73 -2.33 -10.17
N ASP A 197 20.14 -3.04 -11.23
CA ASP A 197 20.84 -4.32 -11.11
C ASP A 197 22.19 -4.15 -10.41
N GLU A 198 22.96 -3.12 -10.76
CA GLU A 198 24.25 -2.83 -10.13
C GLU A 198 24.09 -2.40 -8.67
N ARG A 199 23.03 -1.68 -8.31
CA ARG A 199 22.71 -1.36 -6.91
C ARG A 199 22.47 -2.64 -6.11
N ILE A 200 21.62 -3.54 -6.59
CA ILE A 200 21.31 -4.81 -5.92
C ILE A 200 22.59 -5.62 -5.68
N LYS A 201 23.46 -5.72 -6.70
CA LYS A 201 24.75 -6.42 -6.58
C LYS A 201 25.69 -5.75 -5.58
N LYS A 202 25.93 -4.44 -5.70
CA LYS A 202 26.89 -3.70 -4.85
C LYS A 202 26.48 -3.68 -3.38
N LEU A 203 25.18 -3.57 -3.12
CA LEU A 203 24.64 -3.50 -1.75
C LEU A 203 24.25 -4.87 -1.19
N ASN A 204 24.42 -5.95 -1.95
CA ASN A 204 24.03 -7.32 -1.59
C ASN A 204 22.56 -7.39 -1.12
N LEU A 205 21.68 -6.74 -1.89
CA LEU A 205 20.25 -6.71 -1.60
C LEU A 205 19.56 -7.99 -2.07
N GLY A 206 18.40 -8.28 -1.49
CA GLY A 206 17.52 -9.35 -1.94
C GLY A 206 16.87 -9.05 -3.29
N THR A 207 16.00 -9.95 -3.74
CA THR A 207 15.24 -9.74 -4.97
C THR A 207 14.24 -8.59 -4.83
N LYS A 208 14.18 -7.73 -5.84
CA LYS A 208 13.23 -6.61 -5.95
C LYS A 208 13.34 -5.52 -4.86
N GLN A 209 14.48 -5.43 -4.18
CA GLN A 209 14.76 -4.34 -3.24
C GLN A 209 15.29 -3.10 -3.98
N PHE A 210 14.39 -2.41 -4.68
CA PHE A 210 14.66 -1.20 -5.44
C PHE A 210 14.53 0.06 -4.58
N LEU A 211 14.82 1.24 -5.17
CA LEU A 211 14.54 2.52 -4.51
C LEU A 211 13.02 2.71 -4.34
N ALA A 212 12.59 3.13 -3.16
CA ALA A 212 11.20 3.42 -2.89
C ALA A 212 10.69 4.59 -3.74
N ARG A 213 9.60 4.40 -4.49
CA ARG A 213 8.89 5.48 -5.16
C ARG A 213 7.92 6.12 -4.18
N VAL A 214 8.08 7.42 -3.92
CA VAL A 214 7.22 8.20 -3.02
C VAL A 214 6.61 9.37 -3.79
N LEU A 215 5.49 9.86 -3.29
CA LEU A 215 4.80 11.07 -3.74
C LEU A 215 4.39 11.87 -2.51
N ASN A 216 4.87 13.11 -2.43
CA ASN A 216 4.58 14.05 -1.34
C ASN A 216 4.02 15.35 -1.93
N SER A 217 3.58 16.26 -1.06
CA SER A 217 2.94 17.48 -1.49
C SER A 217 3.92 18.52 -2.05
N ASP A 218 5.12 18.61 -1.45
CA ASP A 218 6.04 19.73 -1.70
C ASP A 218 5.28 21.06 -1.46
N ALA A 219 4.61 21.09 -0.30
CA ALA A 219 3.63 22.10 0.05
C ALA A 219 4.30 23.43 0.46
N HIS A 220 3.83 24.50 -0.17
CA HIS A 220 4.18 25.89 0.13
C HIS A 220 3.00 26.69 0.72
N THR A 221 1.85 26.04 0.91
CA THR A 221 0.63 26.61 1.51
C THR A 221 -0.07 25.54 2.34
N LEU A 222 -0.84 25.93 3.36
CA LEU A 222 -1.54 24.95 4.22
C LEU A 222 -2.55 24.13 3.42
N SER A 223 -3.15 24.72 2.38
CA SER A 223 -4.12 24.04 1.52
C SER A 223 -3.52 22.94 0.67
N ALA A 224 -2.21 22.97 0.38
CA ALA A 224 -1.52 21.98 -0.43
C ALA A 224 -1.04 20.76 0.38
N LEU A 225 -0.93 20.91 1.71
CA LEU A 225 -0.45 19.86 2.60
C LEU A 225 -1.28 18.58 2.48
N GLY A 226 -0.60 17.43 2.39
CA GLY A 226 -1.25 16.12 2.30
C GLY A 226 -1.95 15.84 0.96
N ARG A 227 -1.61 16.59 -0.10
CA ARG A 227 -2.20 16.47 -1.44
C ARG A 227 -1.15 16.30 -2.52
N ASN A 228 -1.51 15.63 -3.61
CA ASN A 228 -0.68 15.54 -4.79
C ASN A 228 -0.72 16.85 -5.61
N ALA A 229 0.07 16.90 -6.69
CA ALA A 229 0.16 18.05 -7.59
C ALA A 229 -1.20 18.48 -8.20
N SER A 230 -2.19 17.58 -8.28
CA SER A 230 -3.55 17.87 -8.75
C SER A 230 -4.49 18.38 -7.65
N GLY A 231 -3.99 18.57 -6.42
CA GLY A 231 -4.78 19.02 -5.26
C GLY A 231 -5.67 17.94 -4.64
N VAL A 232 -5.52 16.68 -5.03
CA VAL A 232 -6.27 15.55 -4.49
C VAL A 232 -5.58 15.06 -3.21
N LYS A 233 -6.34 14.69 -2.17
CA LYS A 233 -5.83 14.16 -0.88
C LYS A 233 -5.19 12.77 -1.03
N LYS A 234 -4.09 12.72 -1.78
CA LYS A 234 -3.35 11.51 -2.12
C LYS A 234 -1.86 11.79 -2.00
N VAL A 235 -1.20 11.02 -1.15
CA VAL A 235 0.27 11.09 -0.90
C VAL A 235 0.83 9.66 -0.82
N THR A 236 1.91 9.46 -0.07
CA THR A 236 2.49 8.15 0.18
C THR A 236 1.87 7.50 1.41
N ARG A 237 1.65 6.18 1.33
CA ARG A 237 1.36 5.32 2.47
C ARG A 237 2.54 4.44 2.80
N LEU A 238 2.85 4.35 4.10
CA LEU A 238 3.97 3.59 4.62
C LEU A 238 3.48 2.55 5.62
N LYS A 239 3.81 1.27 5.40
CA LYS A 239 3.36 0.16 6.24
C LYS A 239 4.31 -0.07 7.42
N MET A 240 3.81 0.19 8.61
CA MET A 240 4.57 0.06 9.86
C MET A 240 3.71 -0.58 10.94
N ASP A 241 4.34 -1.08 12.01
CA ASP A 241 3.62 -1.43 13.22
C ASP A 241 3.26 -0.14 13.99
N LYS A 242 4.29 0.59 14.39
CA LYS A 242 4.20 1.93 15.00
C LYS A 242 5.07 2.93 14.21
N PRO A 243 4.58 4.15 13.93
CA PRO A 243 5.39 5.21 13.33
C PRO A 243 6.62 5.51 14.18
N SER A 244 7.79 5.41 13.56
CA SER A 244 9.09 5.81 14.12
C SER A 244 10.09 5.98 12.96
N PHE A 245 11.20 6.67 13.18
CA PHE A 245 12.24 6.80 12.15
C PHE A 245 12.79 5.44 11.68
N ASN A 246 13.01 4.50 12.61
CA ASN A 246 13.48 3.15 12.23
C ASN A 246 12.45 2.40 11.38
N ALA A 247 11.16 2.49 11.73
CA ALA A 247 10.10 1.88 10.94
C ALA A 247 9.94 2.56 9.57
N PHE A 248 10.14 3.88 9.49
CA PHE A 248 10.21 4.63 8.24
C PHE A 248 11.35 4.14 7.34
N LYS A 249 12.56 4.05 7.88
CA LYS A 249 13.72 3.52 7.17
C LYS A 249 13.47 2.11 6.64
N ILE A 250 12.98 1.20 7.48
CA ILE A 250 12.64 -0.18 7.09
C ILE A 250 11.56 -0.18 6.00
N ALA A 251 10.57 0.71 6.07
CA ALA A 251 9.54 0.81 5.03
C ALA A 251 10.12 1.16 3.66
N LEU A 252 11.12 2.03 3.60
CA LEU A 252 11.79 2.37 2.34
C LEU A 252 12.77 1.29 1.87
N GLU A 253 13.44 0.59 2.79
CA GLU A 253 14.33 -0.54 2.46
C GLU A 253 13.55 -1.75 1.89
N ASP A 254 12.30 -1.93 2.33
CA ASP A 254 11.37 -3.00 1.89
C ASP A 254 10.15 -2.40 1.18
N SER A 255 10.42 -1.52 0.20
CA SER A 255 9.40 -0.67 -0.41
C SER A 255 8.31 -1.43 -1.15
N ASP A 256 8.63 -2.57 -1.77
CA ASP A 256 7.66 -3.40 -2.50
C ASP A 256 6.52 -3.89 -1.58
N ALA A 257 6.81 -4.20 -0.31
CA ALA A 257 5.79 -4.61 0.65
C ALA A 257 5.19 -3.45 1.45
N ARG A 258 5.88 -2.30 1.52
CA ARG A 258 5.60 -1.28 2.55
C ARG A 258 5.33 0.14 2.05
N VAL A 259 5.57 0.45 0.79
CA VAL A 259 5.34 1.79 0.23
C VAL A 259 4.25 1.72 -0.83
N ARG A 260 3.23 2.56 -0.72
CA ARG A 260 2.16 2.67 -1.72
C ARG A 260 1.84 4.12 -2.00
N ILE A 261 1.79 4.50 -3.27
CA ILE A 261 1.30 5.82 -3.68
C ILE A 261 -0.24 5.76 -3.69
N GLU A 262 -0.92 6.68 -3.02
CA GLU A 262 -2.39 6.66 -2.87
C GLU A 262 -3.14 6.80 -4.21
N ASP A 263 -2.48 7.32 -5.25
CA ASP A 263 -3.02 7.35 -6.61
C ASP A 263 -3.19 5.97 -7.23
N GLN A 264 -2.40 4.99 -6.80
CA GLN A 264 -2.36 3.64 -7.37
C GLN A 264 -3.16 2.60 -6.58
N ILE A 265 -3.80 3.00 -5.47
CA ILE A 265 -4.60 2.10 -4.64
C ILE A 265 -6.10 2.39 -4.79
N PRO A 266 -6.96 1.36 -4.72
CA PRO A 266 -8.40 1.57 -4.62
C PRO A 266 -8.76 2.33 -3.34
N SER A 267 -9.83 3.11 -3.39
CA SER A 267 -10.33 3.86 -2.22
C SER A 267 -10.78 2.95 -1.06
N SER A 268 -11.33 1.78 -1.39
CA SER A 268 -11.84 0.81 -0.44
C SER A 268 -11.86 -0.58 -1.07
N ILE A 269 -11.51 -1.59 -0.30
CA ILE A 269 -11.65 -3.01 -0.68
C ILE A 269 -12.48 -3.68 0.42
N PRO A 270 -13.53 -4.44 0.07
CA PRO A 270 -14.28 -5.22 1.04
C PRO A 270 -13.35 -6.20 1.75
N ARG A 271 -13.56 -6.41 3.04
CA ARG A 271 -12.71 -7.31 3.84
C ARG A 271 -13.46 -7.91 5.00
N ILE A 272 -13.04 -9.08 5.42
CA ILE A 272 -13.44 -9.64 6.72
C ILE A 272 -12.59 -8.93 7.77
N ALA A 273 -13.25 -8.25 8.71
CA ALA A 273 -12.59 -7.46 9.74
C ALA A 273 -12.43 -8.26 11.03
N PHE A 274 -13.47 -9.00 11.45
CA PHE A 274 -13.45 -9.72 12.72
C PHE A 274 -14.04 -11.12 12.64
N ALA A 275 -13.56 -12.00 13.50
CA ALA A 275 -14.20 -13.26 13.86
C ALA A 275 -14.30 -13.38 15.38
N VAL A 276 -15.44 -13.82 15.88
CA VAL A 276 -15.66 -14.20 17.28
C VAL A 276 -16.21 -15.62 17.29
N LEU A 277 -15.55 -16.50 18.03
CA LEU A 277 -15.87 -17.92 18.11
C LEU A 277 -16.28 -18.23 19.55
N ASP A 278 -17.53 -18.62 19.73
CA ASP A 278 -18.11 -18.92 21.05
C ASP A 278 -18.47 -20.41 21.13
N GLY A 279 -18.05 -21.07 22.19
CA GLY A 279 -18.15 -22.52 22.37
C GLY A 279 -17.13 -23.35 21.59
N GLY A 280 -17.15 -24.67 21.79
CA GLY A 280 -16.23 -25.60 21.15
C GLY A 280 -14.77 -25.43 21.57
N PHE A 281 -13.84 -25.83 20.71
CA PHE A 281 -12.40 -25.80 21.00
C PHE A 281 -11.80 -24.38 21.00
N LEU A 282 -12.36 -23.46 20.21
CA LEU A 282 -11.89 -22.07 20.08
C LEU A 282 -12.73 -21.09 20.90
N ASP A 283 -13.37 -21.54 21.97
CA ASP A 283 -14.24 -20.71 22.80
C ASP A 283 -13.56 -19.40 23.25
N GLY A 284 -14.30 -18.30 23.17
CA GLY A 284 -13.87 -16.96 23.53
C GLY A 284 -12.81 -16.33 22.61
N HIS A 285 -12.37 -17.01 21.54
CA HIS A 285 -11.37 -16.47 20.63
C HIS A 285 -11.95 -15.34 19.78
N LYS A 286 -11.22 -14.23 19.73
CA LYS A 286 -11.57 -13.04 18.96
C LYS A 286 -10.39 -12.67 18.08
N ILE A 287 -10.66 -12.48 16.81
CA ILE A 287 -9.64 -12.19 15.81
C ILE A 287 -10.00 -10.87 15.16
N HIS A 288 -9.04 -9.95 15.13
CA HIS A 288 -9.08 -8.75 14.30
C HIS A 288 -8.11 -8.95 13.13
N PHE A 289 -8.67 -9.19 11.96
CA PHE A 289 -7.89 -9.45 10.75
C PHE A 289 -7.22 -8.17 10.26
N SER A 290 -5.97 -8.31 9.81
CA SER A 290 -5.30 -7.25 9.07
C SER A 290 -6.03 -7.01 7.74
N PRO A 291 -6.14 -5.76 7.26
CA PRO A 291 -6.62 -5.49 5.90
C PRO A 291 -5.64 -5.96 4.81
N ASN A 292 -4.51 -6.56 5.19
CA ASN A 292 -3.47 -7.08 4.30
C ASN A 292 -3.41 -8.62 4.37
N LEU A 293 -2.22 -9.20 4.29
CA LEU A 293 -1.98 -10.62 4.49
C LEU A 293 -2.21 -11.02 5.96
N ASN A 294 -3.00 -12.07 6.17
CA ASN A 294 -3.19 -12.74 7.45
C ASN A 294 -2.59 -14.15 7.37
N CYS A 295 -1.76 -14.54 8.34
CA CYS A 295 -1.16 -15.86 8.42
C CYS A 295 -1.52 -16.53 9.76
N ILE A 296 -2.26 -17.65 9.70
CA ILE A 296 -2.62 -18.43 10.89
C ILE A 296 -1.58 -19.56 11.05
N ILE A 297 -0.70 -19.44 12.03
CA ILE A 297 0.44 -20.35 12.26
C ILE A 297 0.27 -21.06 13.60
N GLY A 298 0.67 -22.33 13.68
CA GLY A 298 0.59 -23.11 14.91
C GLY A 298 0.78 -24.60 14.69
N GLY A 299 1.07 -25.36 15.76
CA GLY A 299 1.25 -26.81 15.73
C GLY A 299 -0.01 -27.59 15.35
N ARG A 300 0.08 -28.91 15.19
CA ARG A 300 -1.10 -29.76 14.92
C ARG A 300 -2.13 -29.64 16.06
N GLY A 301 -3.42 -29.60 15.73
CA GLY A 301 -4.50 -29.56 16.73
C GLY A 301 -4.75 -28.20 17.39
N THR A 302 -4.09 -27.13 16.95
CA THR A 302 -4.24 -25.76 17.50
C THR A 302 -5.48 -25.00 16.98
N GLY A 303 -6.39 -25.66 16.26
CA GLY A 303 -7.61 -25.03 15.76
C GLY A 303 -7.49 -24.23 14.45
N LYS A 304 -6.33 -24.21 13.78
CA LYS A 304 -6.14 -23.48 12.51
C LYS A 304 -7.20 -23.81 11.45
N SER A 305 -7.46 -25.10 11.23
CA SER A 305 -8.46 -25.57 10.28
C SER A 305 -9.86 -25.15 10.71
N THR A 306 -10.17 -25.20 12.01
CA THR A 306 -11.44 -24.71 12.55
C THR A 306 -11.62 -23.23 12.28
N THR A 307 -10.61 -22.39 12.51
CA THR A 307 -10.66 -20.96 12.19
C THR A 307 -10.87 -20.70 10.70
N PHE A 308 -10.14 -21.42 9.85
CA PHE A 308 -10.26 -21.28 8.40
C PHE A 308 -11.66 -21.69 7.90
N GLU A 309 -12.18 -22.82 8.36
CA GLU A 309 -13.52 -23.29 8.00
C GLU A 309 -14.61 -22.38 8.57
N ALA A 310 -14.42 -21.78 9.75
CA ALA A 310 -15.35 -20.79 10.29
C ALA A 310 -15.47 -19.58 9.36
N ILE A 311 -14.35 -19.08 8.82
CA ILE A 311 -14.35 -18.01 7.82
C ILE A 311 -15.07 -18.44 6.54
N LYS A 312 -14.84 -19.68 6.08
CA LYS A 312 -15.48 -20.23 4.87
C LYS A 312 -17.00 -20.31 4.95
N CYS A 313 -17.60 -20.26 6.15
CA CYS A 313 -19.05 -20.18 6.27
C CYS A 313 -19.64 -18.97 5.53
N LEU A 314 -18.86 -17.90 5.32
CA LEU A 314 -19.27 -16.73 4.52
C LEU A 314 -19.39 -17.00 3.02
N ILE A 315 -18.89 -18.13 2.49
CA ILE A 315 -18.88 -18.39 1.05
C ILE A 315 -20.26 -18.91 0.57
N GLY A 316 -21.18 -19.21 1.48
CA GLY A 316 -22.49 -19.81 1.15
C GLY A 316 -22.41 -21.29 0.72
N LYS A 317 -21.22 -21.78 0.36
CA LYS A 317 -20.97 -23.20 0.05
C LYS A 317 -20.69 -23.98 1.33
N LYS A 318 -21.46 -25.05 1.53
CA LYS A 318 -21.22 -25.99 2.62
C LYS A 318 -19.87 -26.68 2.42
N SER A 319 -19.01 -26.59 3.42
CA SER A 319 -17.74 -27.31 3.43
C SER A 319 -17.95 -28.77 3.79
N GLU A 320 -17.25 -29.67 3.08
CA GLU A 320 -17.23 -31.11 3.38
C GLU A 320 -16.20 -31.48 4.45
N ASN A 321 -15.50 -30.50 5.02
CA ASN A 321 -14.48 -30.73 6.02
C ASN A 321 -15.12 -31.31 7.31
N PRO A 322 -14.66 -32.48 7.81
CA PRO A 322 -15.25 -33.14 8.99
C PRO A 322 -15.23 -32.32 10.28
N VAL A 323 -14.43 -31.24 10.34
CA VAL A 323 -14.41 -30.35 11.50
C VAL A 323 -15.69 -29.52 11.64
N VAL A 324 -16.38 -29.24 10.54
CA VAL A 324 -17.60 -28.42 10.52
C VAL A 324 -18.72 -29.16 11.22
N ASP A 325 -19.34 -28.48 12.20
CA ASP A 325 -20.41 -29.02 13.06
C ASP A 325 -20.03 -30.30 13.84
N SER A 326 -18.73 -30.53 14.08
CA SER A 326 -18.22 -31.57 14.98
C SER A 326 -18.24 -31.13 16.46
N ASP A 327 -17.92 -32.05 17.38
CA ASP A 327 -17.88 -31.77 18.84
C ASP A 327 -16.89 -30.67 19.25
N ILE A 328 -15.90 -30.36 18.40
CA ILE A 328 -14.92 -29.29 18.63
C ILE A 328 -15.29 -27.98 17.93
N TRP A 329 -16.37 -27.96 17.16
CA TRP A 329 -16.83 -26.79 16.42
C TRP A 329 -17.42 -25.73 17.36
N PRO A 330 -17.25 -24.42 17.08
CA PRO A 330 -17.88 -23.39 17.87
C PRO A 330 -19.41 -23.51 17.89
N HIS A 331 -20.02 -23.30 19.05
CA HIS A 331 -21.48 -23.27 19.18
C HIS A 331 -22.08 -22.11 18.41
N ASN A 332 -21.36 -20.99 18.36
CA ASN A 332 -21.74 -19.82 17.58
C ASN A 332 -20.51 -19.16 16.93
N ILE A 333 -20.68 -18.73 15.68
CA ILE A 333 -19.66 -18.03 14.92
C ILE A 333 -20.23 -16.66 14.56
N HIS A 334 -19.56 -15.59 15.01
CA HIS A 334 -19.85 -14.25 14.55
C HIS A 334 -18.74 -13.76 13.63
N LEU A 335 -19.11 -13.31 12.43
CA LEU A 335 -18.19 -12.76 11.46
C LEU A 335 -18.60 -11.35 11.11
N TYR A 336 -17.62 -10.47 10.98
CA TYR A 336 -17.86 -9.08 10.67
C TYR A 336 -17.06 -8.75 9.43
N TRP A 337 -17.73 -8.26 8.39
CA TRP A 337 -17.04 -7.71 7.22
C TRP A 337 -17.26 -6.22 7.11
N VAL A 338 -16.45 -5.59 6.27
CA VAL A 338 -16.58 -4.21 5.82
C VAL A 338 -16.82 -4.23 4.32
N ASP A 339 -17.85 -3.52 3.84
CA ASP A 339 -18.14 -3.41 2.42
C ASP A 339 -17.38 -2.27 1.72
N LYS A 340 -17.68 -2.02 0.44
CA LYS A 340 -17.07 -0.93 -0.34
C LYS A 340 -17.43 0.47 0.17
N ALA A 341 -18.52 0.61 0.91
CA ALA A 341 -18.94 1.86 1.53
C ALA A 341 -18.33 2.05 2.94
N ASN A 342 -17.42 1.16 3.36
CA ASN A 342 -16.87 1.07 4.72
C ASN A 342 -17.93 0.81 5.81
N GLN A 343 -19.05 0.19 5.47
CA GLN A 343 -20.06 -0.20 6.46
C GLN A 343 -19.78 -1.60 7.00
N PHE A 344 -19.97 -1.79 8.30
CA PHE A 344 -19.86 -3.09 8.95
C PHE A 344 -21.15 -3.89 8.77
N HIS A 345 -20.99 -5.17 8.46
CA HIS A 345 -22.09 -6.13 8.50
C HIS A 345 -21.70 -7.27 9.43
N GLN A 346 -22.58 -7.59 10.37
CA GLN A 346 -22.42 -8.64 11.36
C GLN A 346 -23.22 -9.85 10.92
N MET A 347 -22.53 -10.96 10.75
CA MET A 347 -23.12 -12.26 10.45
C MET A 347 -23.04 -13.17 11.67
N GLU A 348 -23.97 -14.11 11.75
CA GLU A 348 -23.99 -15.16 12.76
C GLU A 348 -24.24 -16.53 12.12
N ARG A 349 -23.63 -17.56 12.68
CA ARG A 349 -23.97 -18.95 12.39
C ARG A 349 -23.94 -19.79 13.67
N PRO A 350 -25.10 -20.31 14.12
CA PRO A 350 -25.14 -21.30 15.18
C PRO A 350 -24.70 -22.69 14.68
N LEU A 351 -24.30 -23.56 15.61
CA LEU A 351 -23.95 -24.96 15.35
C LEU A 351 -25.07 -25.68 14.59
N GLY A 352 -24.72 -26.33 13.47
CA GLY A 352 -25.68 -27.02 12.59
C GLY A 352 -26.60 -26.09 11.79
N GLY A 353 -26.47 -24.77 11.96
CA GLY A 353 -27.26 -23.76 11.26
C GLY A 353 -26.63 -23.24 9.97
N VAL A 354 -27.25 -22.20 9.43
CA VAL A 354 -26.78 -21.44 8.25
C VAL A 354 -26.37 -20.03 8.67
N MET A 355 -25.61 -19.34 7.81
CA MET A 355 -25.27 -17.93 8.04
C MET A 355 -26.53 -17.06 7.98
N SER A 356 -26.70 -16.16 8.94
CA SER A 356 -27.71 -15.10 8.96
C SER A 356 -27.06 -13.73 9.13
N ASN A 357 -27.70 -12.69 8.59
CA ASN A 357 -27.26 -11.30 8.71
C ASN A 357 -27.98 -10.64 9.89
N LEU A 358 -27.22 -10.15 10.87
CA LEU A 358 -27.75 -9.48 12.07
C LEU A 358 -27.83 -7.95 11.91
N THR A 359 -27.25 -7.39 10.85
CA THR A 359 -27.28 -5.96 10.56
C THR A 359 -28.50 -5.59 9.73
N LEU A 360 -28.86 -6.43 8.75
CA LEU A 360 -29.99 -6.24 7.85
C LEU A 360 -30.67 -7.59 7.65
N GLU A 361 -31.95 -7.69 7.99
CA GLU A 361 -32.71 -8.95 7.98
C GLU A 361 -32.73 -9.62 6.60
N ASP A 362 -32.86 -8.84 5.53
CA ASP A 362 -32.75 -9.27 4.13
C ASP A 362 -31.39 -8.92 3.48
N GLY A 363 -30.37 -8.71 4.32
CA GLY A 363 -29.03 -8.37 3.87
C GLY A 363 -28.25 -9.54 3.29
N PRO A 364 -27.12 -9.27 2.61
CA PRO A 364 -26.24 -10.32 2.11
C PRO A 364 -25.72 -11.19 3.25
N THR A 365 -25.76 -12.51 3.07
CA THR A 365 -25.20 -13.52 3.98
C THR A 365 -23.90 -14.13 3.45
N GLU A 366 -23.50 -13.75 2.23
CA GLU A 366 -22.35 -14.31 1.51
C GLU A 366 -21.32 -13.24 1.18
N PHE A 367 -20.06 -13.51 1.52
CA PHE A 367 -18.91 -12.68 1.16
C PHE A 367 -18.22 -13.33 -0.02
N HIS A 368 -18.06 -12.57 -1.11
CA HIS A 368 -17.31 -13.09 -2.23
C HIS A 368 -15.82 -13.19 -1.87
N ILE A 369 -15.37 -14.40 -1.56
CA ILE A 369 -13.97 -14.73 -1.27
C ILE A 369 -13.61 -16.04 -1.94
N GLU A 370 -12.48 -16.02 -2.63
CA GLU A 370 -11.85 -17.22 -3.18
C GLU A 370 -11.17 -18.00 -2.05
N CYS A 371 -11.45 -19.28 -1.99
CA CYS A 371 -10.93 -20.17 -0.97
C CYS A 371 -10.44 -21.46 -1.59
N TYR A 372 -9.19 -21.82 -1.27
CA TYR A 372 -8.56 -23.04 -1.74
C TYR A 372 -8.17 -23.92 -0.56
N GLY A 373 -8.65 -25.16 -0.57
CA GLY A 373 -8.24 -26.19 0.36
C GLY A 373 -6.84 -26.71 0.06
N GLN A 374 -6.33 -27.58 0.94
CA GLN A 374 -5.02 -28.17 0.80
C GLN A 374 -4.90 -28.99 -0.50
N GLY A 375 -3.95 -28.64 -1.36
CA GLY A 375 -3.69 -29.33 -2.63
C GLY A 375 -4.71 -29.05 -3.74
N GLU A 376 -5.69 -28.18 -3.51
CA GLU A 376 -6.74 -27.88 -4.49
C GLU A 376 -6.18 -27.13 -5.70
N THR A 377 -5.35 -26.11 -5.47
CA THR A 377 -4.71 -25.34 -6.55
C THR A 377 -3.76 -26.20 -7.39
N GLU A 378 -3.07 -27.16 -6.77
CA GLU A 378 -2.21 -28.12 -7.47
C GLU A 378 -3.03 -29.08 -8.35
N ARG A 379 -4.18 -29.57 -7.87
CA ARG A 379 -5.09 -30.40 -8.67
C ARG A 379 -5.62 -29.64 -9.87
N ILE A 380 -6.11 -28.41 -9.67
CA ILE A 380 -6.58 -27.54 -10.77
C ILE A 380 -5.47 -27.35 -11.81
N SER A 381 -4.23 -27.12 -11.37
CA SER A 381 -3.09 -26.98 -12.28
C SER A 381 -2.76 -28.27 -13.05
N LYS A 382 -2.91 -29.45 -12.43
CA LYS A 382 -2.68 -30.75 -13.10
C LYS A 382 -3.81 -31.08 -14.08
N ASP A 383 -5.05 -30.84 -13.69
CA ASP A 383 -6.22 -31.07 -14.52
C ASP A 383 -6.23 -30.14 -15.74
N ALA A 384 -5.77 -28.90 -15.59
CA ALA A 384 -5.60 -27.96 -16.69
C ALA A 384 -4.61 -28.43 -17.76
N GLN A 385 -3.61 -29.25 -17.42
CA GLN A 385 -2.64 -29.77 -18.40
C GLN A 385 -3.25 -30.83 -19.32
N SER A 386 -4.25 -31.58 -18.84
CA SER A 386 -4.91 -32.65 -19.59
C SER A 386 -6.26 -32.23 -20.17
N ASN A 387 -6.91 -31.23 -19.58
CA ASN A 387 -8.21 -30.72 -19.98
C ASN A 387 -8.26 -29.18 -19.94
N PRO A 388 -8.15 -28.50 -21.10
CA PRO A 388 -8.25 -27.04 -21.19
C PRO A 388 -9.56 -26.46 -20.62
N ILE A 389 -10.66 -27.25 -20.61
CA ILE A 389 -11.95 -26.83 -20.03
C ILE A 389 -11.85 -26.66 -18.51
N ALA A 390 -10.98 -27.43 -17.83
CA ALA A 390 -10.77 -27.28 -16.39
C ALA A 390 -10.16 -25.91 -16.05
N LEU A 391 -9.23 -25.43 -16.89
CA LEU A 391 -8.65 -24.09 -16.73
C LEU A 391 -9.67 -23.00 -17.04
N LEU A 392 -10.43 -23.13 -18.12
CA LEU A 392 -11.50 -22.17 -18.47
C LEU A 392 -12.57 -22.11 -17.37
N SER A 393 -13.05 -23.26 -16.90
CA SER A 393 -14.03 -23.33 -15.80
C SER A 393 -13.51 -22.75 -14.48
N TYR A 394 -12.19 -22.76 -14.28
CA TYR A 394 -11.55 -22.10 -13.15
C TYR A 394 -11.47 -20.58 -13.37
N LEU A 395 -11.05 -20.13 -14.57
CA LEU A 395 -10.96 -18.71 -14.93
C LEU A 395 -12.34 -18.01 -14.93
N ASP A 396 -13.37 -18.72 -15.37
CA ASP A 396 -14.77 -18.29 -15.36
C ASP A 396 -15.29 -17.96 -13.95
N ARG A 397 -14.60 -18.40 -12.87
CA ARG A 397 -14.96 -18.02 -11.50
C ARG A 397 -14.59 -16.57 -11.18
N PHE A 398 -13.60 -16.02 -11.88
CA PHE A 398 -13.09 -14.67 -11.64
C PHE A 398 -13.77 -13.60 -12.51
N VAL A 399 -14.56 -14.02 -13.50
CA VAL A 399 -15.23 -13.14 -14.46
C VAL A 399 -16.72 -13.42 -14.42
N ASP A 400 -17.53 -12.40 -14.17
CA ASP A 400 -18.99 -12.54 -14.29
C ASP A 400 -19.36 -12.68 -15.77
N ILE A 401 -19.51 -13.93 -16.20
CA ILE A 401 -19.95 -14.30 -17.55
C ILE A 401 -21.41 -14.74 -17.59
N GLY A 402 -22.18 -14.53 -16.51
CA GLY A 402 -23.56 -14.98 -16.43
C GLY A 402 -24.43 -14.39 -17.54
N ALA A 403 -24.30 -13.09 -17.78
CA ALA A 403 -25.01 -12.41 -18.86
C ALA A 403 -24.63 -12.97 -20.25
N PHE A 404 -23.34 -13.21 -20.50
CA PHE A 404 -22.86 -13.76 -21.77
C PHE A 404 -23.33 -15.20 -21.99
N LYS A 405 -23.39 -16.02 -20.94
CA LYS A 405 -23.94 -17.39 -21.01
C LYS A 405 -25.42 -17.41 -21.37
N ILE A 406 -26.20 -16.50 -20.79
CA ILE A 406 -27.63 -16.35 -21.13
C ILE A 406 -27.79 -15.95 -22.60
N GLU A 407 -26.97 -15.01 -23.08
CA GLU A 407 -26.98 -14.59 -24.49
C GLU A 407 -26.61 -15.74 -25.44
N GLU A 408 -25.56 -16.49 -25.11
CA GLU A 408 -25.13 -17.67 -25.86
C GLU A 408 -26.23 -18.75 -25.92
N ASP A 409 -26.83 -19.09 -24.78
CA ASP A 409 -27.90 -20.10 -24.70
C ASP A 409 -29.12 -19.68 -25.52
N ASN A 410 -29.50 -18.40 -25.48
CA ASN A 410 -30.59 -17.86 -26.29
C ASN A 410 -30.30 -17.97 -27.80
N ALA A 411 -29.10 -17.60 -28.23
CA ALA A 411 -28.69 -17.71 -29.63
C ALA A 411 -28.66 -19.19 -30.09
N ARG A 412 -28.14 -20.09 -29.25
CA ARG A 412 -28.11 -21.54 -29.53
C ARG A 412 -29.53 -22.09 -29.70
N ASN A 413 -30.45 -21.73 -28.81
CA ASN A 413 -31.83 -22.19 -28.88
C ASN A 413 -32.54 -21.70 -30.16
N GLN A 414 -32.30 -20.45 -30.56
CA GLN A 414 -32.82 -19.92 -31.83
C GLN A 414 -32.29 -20.69 -33.05
N LEU A 415 -30.98 -21.01 -33.07
CA LEU A 415 -30.40 -21.81 -34.15
C LEU A 415 -31.00 -23.22 -34.23
N LEU A 416 -31.25 -23.86 -33.08
CA LEU A 416 -31.88 -25.18 -33.02
C LEU A 416 -33.34 -25.15 -33.50
N GLU A 417 -34.08 -24.08 -33.19
CA GLU A 417 -35.42 -23.86 -33.72
C GLU A 417 -35.41 -23.69 -35.25
N ILE A 418 -34.51 -22.84 -35.77
CA ILE A 418 -34.35 -22.64 -37.22
C ILE A 418 -33.98 -23.95 -37.92
N GLN A 419 -33.05 -24.74 -37.35
CA GLN A 419 -32.68 -26.03 -37.90
C GLN A 419 -33.88 -26.99 -37.95
N SER A 420 -34.67 -27.04 -36.87
CA SER A 420 -35.87 -27.88 -36.81
C SER A 420 -36.90 -27.50 -37.88
N GLU A 421 -37.08 -26.20 -38.13
CA GLU A 421 -37.96 -25.69 -39.19
C GLU A 421 -37.42 -26.01 -40.59
N ILE A 422 -36.11 -25.91 -40.80
CA ILE A 422 -35.46 -26.33 -42.06
C ILE A 422 -35.67 -27.82 -42.32
N GLU A 423 -35.46 -28.68 -41.31
CA GLU A 423 -35.66 -30.12 -41.43
C GLU A 423 -37.11 -30.50 -41.76
N LYS A 424 -38.09 -29.80 -41.16
CA LYS A 424 -39.52 -29.94 -41.51
C LYS A 424 -39.78 -29.51 -42.96
N ALA A 425 -39.24 -28.37 -43.38
CA ALA A 425 -39.43 -27.86 -44.74
C ALA A 425 -38.84 -28.83 -45.79
N VAL A 426 -37.64 -29.37 -45.55
CA VAL A 426 -36.99 -30.36 -46.43
C VAL A 426 -37.81 -31.65 -46.52
N LYS A 427 -38.38 -32.14 -45.41
CA LYS A 427 -39.29 -33.30 -45.45
C LYS A 427 -40.53 -33.04 -46.31
N ASN A 428 -41.12 -31.86 -46.22
CA ASN A 428 -42.30 -31.51 -46.99
C ASN A 428 -42.01 -31.40 -48.50
N VAL A 429 -40.84 -30.91 -48.89
CA VAL A 429 -40.41 -30.85 -50.30
C VAL A 429 -40.11 -32.23 -50.88
N ASN A 430 -39.61 -33.18 -50.08
CA ASN A 430 -39.35 -34.56 -50.52
C ASN A 430 -40.61 -35.46 -50.56
N LEU A 431 -41.75 -34.97 -50.07
CA LEU A 431 -43.05 -35.67 -50.09
C LEU A 431 -43.97 -35.21 -51.25
N THR A 432 -43.56 -34.17 -51.98
CA THR A 432 -44.14 -33.71 -53.26
C THR A 432 -43.27 -34.14 -54.42
#